data_AF-A0A4Q0MAT0-F1
#
_entry.id   AF-A0A4Q0MAT0-F1
#
_cell.length_a   1.000
_cell.length_b   1.000
_cell.length_c   1.000
_cell.angle_alpha   90.00
_cell.angle_beta   90.00
_cell.angle_gamma   90.00
#
_symmetry.space_group_name_H-M   'P 1'
#
loop_
_entity.id
_entity.type
_entity.pdbx_description
1 polymer ?
#
loop_
_entity_poly.entity_id
_entity_poly.type
_entity_poly.pdbx_seq_one_letter_code
_entity_poly.pdbx_strand_id
1 'polypeptide(L)'
;MIIITCISDNQHPGYKLLSASCDYYGLKLKTLIHRSGWSSHRLKDVYVRMYLETLDPDEVVLFTDGYDALFVSDEEEILNNYRSFGMPVVFSTEINCYPQQALSAEYGVGKTKFQYLNSGGYIGTVSALLNLFDKFESVVSAAFSPGKDSFLWSNQFVWTKIYLHNREEICLDCRCSIFQTFVNRIDIFGNVAQDKETLFNEEISRMLDDFYIENDRLYNKITNSRPSHLHFNGLLSKSLVNSSFLNTLLPWRKPAHEAIVPLSAEISGRYSNNE
;
A
#
# COMPACT_ATOMS: atom_id res chain seq x y z
N MET A 1 14.65 1.44 13.10
CA MET A 1 13.52 0.78 12.42
C MET A 1 14.05 0.05 11.19
N ILE A 2 13.41 -1.06 10.79
CA ILE A 2 13.71 -1.75 9.53
C ILE A 2 12.53 -1.61 8.57
N ILE A 3 12.79 -1.17 7.33
CA ILE A 3 11.80 -1.25 6.25
C ILE A 3 11.90 -2.62 5.60
N ILE A 4 10.81 -3.37 5.54
CA ILE A 4 10.77 -4.68 4.89
C ILE A 4 9.96 -4.58 3.60
N THR A 5 10.49 -5.15 2.52
CA THR A 5 9.73 -5.37 1.29
C THR A 5 9.95 -6.79 0.76
N CYS A 6 8.97 -7.31 0.02
CA CYS A 6 9.06 -8.60 -0.64
C CYS A 6 8.85 -8.45 -2.14
N ILE A 7 9.81 -8.94 -2.94
CA ILE A 7 9.81 -8.81 -4.40
C ILE A 7 10.22 -10.12 -5.08
N SER A 8 9.99 -10.20 -6.39
CA SER A 8 10.48 -11.28 -7.26
C SER A 8 11.66 -10.86 -8.14
N ASP A 9 11.79 -9.56 -8.43
CA ASP A 9 12.75 -8.98 -9.35
C ASP A 9 13.31 -7.66 -8.80
N ASN A 10 14.60 -7.67 -8.45
CA ASN A 10 15.31 -6.49 -7.98
C ASN A 10 15.75 -5.54 -9.10
N GLN A 11 15.49 -5.89 -10.36
CA GLN A 11 15.66 -4.99 -11.50
C GLN A 11 14.40 -4.22 -11.86
N HIS A 12 13.25 -4.58 -11.26
CA HIS A 12 11.97 -3.93 -11.52
C HIS A 12 12.06 -2.41 -11.25
N PRO A 13 11.63 -1.53 -12.18
CA PRO A 13 11.73 -0.08 -12.02
C PRO A 13 11.07 0.45 -10.75
N GLY A 14 9.92 -0.13 -10.39
CA GLY A 14 9.21 0.21 -9.15
C GLY A 14 9.99 -0.12 -7.87
N TYR A 15 10.72 -1.23 -7.85
CA TYR A 15 11.60 -1.55 -6.72
C TYR A 15 12.80 -0.61 -6.66
N LYS A 16 13.38 -0.26 -7.81
CA LYS A 16 14.46 0.73 -7.86
C LYS A 16 14.00 2.09 -7.33
N LEU A 17 12.74 2.46 -7.58
CA LEU A 17 12.14 3.68 -7.03
C LEU A 17 12.03 3.60 -5.50
N LEU A 18 11.50 2.50 -4.96
CA LEU A 18 11.42 2.27 -3.51
C LEU A 18 12.82 2.32 -2.87
N SER A 19 13.77 1.56 -3.42
CA SER A 19 15.15 1.50 -2.92
C SER A 19 15.81 2.87 -2.92
N ALA A 20 15.69 3.63 -4.01
CA ALA A 20 16.25 4.97 -4.10
C ALA A 20 15.64 5.94 -3.07
N SER A 21 14.33 5.84 -2.81
CA SER A 21 13.69 6.65 -1.77
C SER A 21 14.19 6.28 -0.37
N CYS A 22 14.38 4.98 -0.10
CA CYS A 22 14.95 4.53 1.18
C CYS A 22 16.37 5.06 1.37
N ASP A 23 17.22 4.94 0.34
CA ASP A 23 18.61 5.43 0.38
C ASP A 23 18.65 6.95 0.60
N TYR A 24 17.78 7.72 -0.07
CA TYR A 24 17.71 9.17 0.07
C TYR A 24 17.35 9.62 1.49
N TYR A 25 16.38 8.95 2.12
CA TYR A 25 15.92 9.26 3.48
C TYR A 25 16.68 8.51 4.59
N GLY A 26 17.76 7.78 4.25
CA GLY A 26 18.56 7.03 5.22
C GLY A 26 17.82 5.85 5.87
N LEU A 27 16.79 5.30 5.21
CA LEU A 27 15.97 4.20 5.73
C LEU A 27 16.66 2.85 5.50
N LYS A 28 16.72 2.02 6.54
CA LYS A 28 17.30 0.67 6.46
C LYS A 28 16.35 -0.30 5.75
N LEU A 29 16.53 -0.45 4.44
CA LEU A 29 15.74 -1.38 3.61
C LEU A 29 16.25 -2.82 3.69
N LYS A 30 15.38 -3.75 4.09
CA LYS A 30 15.52 -5.18 3.94
C LYS A 30 14.63 -5.68 2.80
N THR A 31 15.29 -6.21 1.76
CA THR A 31 14.60 -6.83 0.62
C THR A 31 14.57 -8.35 0.77
N LEU A 32 13.37 -8.91 0.80
CA LEU A 32 13.10 -10.35 0.76
C LEU A 32 12.79 -10.74 -0.69
N ILE A 33 13.56 -11.66 -1.27
CA ILE A 33 13.48 -11.98 -2.70
C ILE A 33 12.98 -13.40 -2.91
N HIS A 34 11.85 -13.55 -3.60
CA HIS A 34 11.31 -14.83 -4.06
C HIS A 34 11.43 -14.98 -5.58
N ARG A 35 12.42 -15.74 -6.06
CA ARG A 35 12.70 -15.88 -7.50
C ARG A 35 11.88 -16.97 -8.21
N SER A 36 11.22 -17.87 -7.48
CA SER A 36 10.65 -19.12 -8.02
C SER A 36 9.22 -18.98 -8.56
N GLY A 37 8.85 -17.80 -9.07
CA GLY A 37 7.50 -17.51 -9.58
C GLY A 37 6.53 -17.07 -8.47
N TRP A 38 5.81 -15.97 -8.70
CA TRP A 38 4.91 -15.40 -7.70
C TRP A 38 3.53 -16.04 -7.77
N SER A 39 3.34 -17.17 -7.07
CA SER A 39 2.09 -17.94 -7.16
C SER A 39 0.93 -17.35 -6.36
N SER A 40 1.21 -16.48 -5.38
CA SER A 40 0.18 -15.81 -4.58
C SER A 40 0.74 -14.58 -3.87
N HIS A 41 -0.10 -13.55 -3.69
CA HIS A 41 0.23 -12.41 -2.82
C HIS A 41 0.54 -12.82 -1.38
N ARG A 42 0.05 -13.99 -0.92
CA ARG A 42 0.35 -14.54 0.41
C ARG A 42 1.81 -14.94 0.62
N LEU A 43 2.58 -15.13 -0.46
CA LEU A 43 4.01 -15.47 -0.31
C LEU A 43 4.74 -14.37 0.47
N LYS A 44 4.36 -13.11 0.30
CA LYS A 44 4.99 -12.00 1.03
C LYS A 44 4.83 -12.15 2.55
N ASP A 45 3.65 -12.55 3.02
CA ASP A 45 3.36 -12.74 4.45
C ASP A 45 4.26 -13.83 5.05
N VAL A 46 4.49 -14.93 4.33
CA VAL A 46 5.40 -16.01 4.76
C VAL A 46 6.83 -15.52 4.89
N TYR A 47 7.35 -14.82 3.87
CA TYR A 47 8.72 -14.29 3.91
C TYR A 47 8.92 -13.27 5.02
N VAL A 48 7.94 -12.37 5.21
CA VAL A 48 7.99 -11.38 6.29
C VAL A 48 8.04 -12.07 7.63
N ARG A 49 7.12 -13.01 7.91
CA ARG A 49 7.10 -13.78 9.17
C ARG A 49 8.44 -14.46 9.45
N MET A 50 8.99 -15.18 8.47
CA MET A 50 10.28 -15.86 8.62
C MET A 50 11.42 -14.88 8.96
N TYR A 51 11.38 -13.66 8.41
CA TYR A 51 12.40 -12.67 8.73
C TYR A 51 12.19 -12.06 10.12
N LEU A 52 10.94 -11.80 10.52
CA LEU A 52 10.61 -11.30 11.86
C LEU A 52 11.10 -12.25 12.96
N GLU A 53 11.02 -13.57 12.76
CA GLU A 53 11.52 -14.58 13.69
C GLU A 53 13.05 -14.50 13.93
N THR A 54 13.78 -13.75 13.10
CA THR A 54 15.24 -13.53 13.25
C THR A 54 15.62 -12.22 13.93
N LEU A 55 14.63 -11.37 14.25
CA LEU A 55 14.84 -10.03 14.78
C LEU A 55 14.61 -9.96 16.30
N ASP A 56 15.09 -8.88 16.89
CA ASP A 56 14.80 -8.56 18.28
C ASP A 56 13.28 -8.27 18.46
N PRO A 57 12.61 -8.82 19.49
CA PRO A 57 11.19 -8.62 19.73
C PRO A 57 10.73 -7.16 19.85
N ASP A 58 11.63 -6.25 20.25
CA ASP A 58 11.34 -4.83 20.45
C ASP A 58 11.70 -3.95 19.23
N GLU A 59 12.33 -4.53 18.19
CA GLU A 59 12.62 -3.79 16.95
C GLU A 59 11.31 -3.35 16.27
N VAL A 60 11.28 -2.10 15.79
CA VAL A 60 10.17 -1.58 15.01
C VAL A 60 10.42 -1.86 13.53
N VAL A 61 9.40 -2.38 12.87
CA VAL A 61 9.44 -2.79 11.47
C VAL A 61 8.26 -2.22 10.72
N LEU A 62 8.52 -1.70 9.53
CA LEU A 62 7.51 -1.22 8.60
C LEU A 62 7.57 -2.06 7.32
N PHE A 63 6.50 -2.77 7.02
CA PHE A 63 6.36 -3.52 5.78
C PHE A 63 5.73 -2.63 4.68
N THR A 64 6.26 -2.73 3.46
CA THR A 64 5.67 -2.10 2.27
C THR A 64 5.72 -3.02 1.05
N ASP A 65 4.71 -2.90 0.19
CA ASP A 65 4.77 -3.43 -1.18
C ASP A 65 5.96 -2.83 -1.95
N GLY A 66 6.55 -3.65 -2.83
CA GLY A 66 7.89 -3.39 -3.36
C GLY A 66 7.97 -2.76 -4.74
N TYR A 67 6.85 -2.64 -5.47
CA TYR A 67 6.85 -2.26 -6.89
C TYR A 67 6.08 -0.98 -7.20
N ASP A 68 5.30 -0.49 -6.27
CA ASP A 68 4.38 0.62 -6.44
C ASP A 68 4.32 1.49 -5.18
N ALA A 69 5.40 1.50 -4.39
CA ALA A 69 5.51 2.31 -3.19
C ALA A 69 6.85 3.02 -3.08
N LEU A 70 6.88 4.11 -2.30
CA LEU A 70 8.09 4.90 -2.02
C LEU A 70 7.94 5.70 -0.72
N PHE A 71 9.06 6.15 -0.16
CA PHE A 71 9.10 7.04 0.99
C PHE A 71 9.34 8.49 0.61
N VAL A 72 8.80 9.40 1.41
CA VAL A 72 8.91 10.86 1.26
C VAL A 72 9.32 11.55 2.57
N SER A 73 9.71 10.80 3.60
CA SER A 73 10.26 11.33 4.85
C SER A 73 11.27 10.37 5.48
N ASP A 74 11.98 10.84 6.50
CA ASP A 74 12.96 10.07 7.26
C ASP A 74 12.35 9.16 8.34
N GLU A 75 13.22 8.39 9.02
CA GLU A 75 12.85 7.47 10.09
C GLU A 75 12.26 8.18 11.31
N GLU A 76 12.73 9.40 11.64
CA GLU A 76 12.27 10.13 12.81
C GLU A 76 10.79 10.52 12.66
N GLU A 77 10.40 11.06 11.51
CA GLU A 77 9.02 11.44 11.22
C GLU A 77 8.09 10.20 11.25
N ILE A 78 8.51 9.09 10.64
CA ILE A 78 7.74 7.84 10.64
C ILE A 78 7.51 7.32 12.05
N LEU A 79 8.58 7.26 12.87
CA LEU A 79 8.49 6.73 14.23
C LEU A 79 7.69 7.66 15.16
N ASN A 80 7.79 8.98 14.97
CA ASN A 80 6.98 9.94 15.74
C ASN A 80 5.49 9.77 15.42
N ASN A 81 5.14 9.63 14.14
CA ASN A 81 3.77 9.35 13.72
C ASN A 81 3.29 8.00 14.29
N TYR A 82 4.09 6.93 14.19
CA TYR A 82 3.75 5.61 14.73
C TYR A 82 3.48 5.64 16.23
N ARG A 83 4.38 6.26 17.02
CA ARG A 83 4.21 6.43 18.46
C ARG A 83 2.94 7.22 18.81
N SER A 84 2.55 8.18 17.98
CA SER A 84 1.35 9.00 18.22
C SER A 84 0.04 8.20 18.14
N PHE A 85 0.03 7.05 17.46
CA PHE A 85 -1.13 6.16 17.47
C PHE A 85 -1.33 5.46 18.81
N GLY A 86 -0.26 5.23 19.58
CA GLY A 86 -0.32 4.52 20.86
C GLY A 86 -0.82 3.08 20.73
N MET A 87 -0.61 2.45 19.56
CA MET A 87 -1.17 1.15 19.21
C MET A 87 -0.05 0.18 18.80
N PRO A 88 -0.18 -1.13 19.12
CA PRO A 88 0.87 -2.11 18.81
C PRO A 88 1.20 -2.18 17.32
N VAL A 89 0.18 -2.21 16.46
CA VAL A 89 0.33 -2.27 15.01
C VAL A 89 -0.58 -1.25 14.33
N VAL A 90 -0.06 -0.57 13.32
CA VAL A 90 -0.79 0.40 12.50
C VAL A 90 -0.77 -0.04 11.04
N PHE A 91 -1.93 -0.25 10.45
CA PHE A 91 -2.09 -0.56 9.02
C PHE A 91 -2.39 0.69 8.21
N SER A 92 -1.94 0.70 6.95
CA SER A 92 -2.37 1.69 5.98
C SER A 92 -3.86 1.55 5.68
N THR A 93 -4.42 2.60 5.08
CA THR A 93 -5.84 2.64 4.70
C THR A 93 -6.02 3.00 3.24
N GLU A 94 -7.18 2.67 2.69
CA GLU A 94 -7.63 3.09 1.36
C GLU A 94 -9.13 3.45 1.36
N ILE A 95 -9.64 3.90 0.20
CA ILE A 95 -11.03 4.33 0.03
C ILE A 95 -11.99 3.19 -0.31
N ASN A 96 -11.48 2.03 -0.71
CA ASN A 96 -12.27 0.88 -1.16
C ASN A 96 -12.29 -0.23 -0.10
N CYS A 97 -13.47 -0.76 0.22
CA CYS A 97 -13.57 -2.01 0.96
C CYS A 97 -13.39 -3.19 0.00
N TYR A 98 -12.15 -3.65 -0.16
CA TYR A 98 -11.77 -4.71 -1.11
C TYR A 98 -11.15 -5.92 -0.40
N PRO A 99 -11.34 -7.16 -0.88
CA PRO A 99 -12.17 -7.57 -2.02
C PRO A 99 -13.66 -7.77 -1.69
N GLN A 100 -14.03 -7.88 -0.42
CA GLN A 100 -15.41 -8.12 0.00
C GLN A 100 -16.07 -6.84 0.50
N GLN A 101 -16.78 -6.15 -0.39
CA GLN A 101 -17.43 -4.87 -0.08
C GLN A 101 -18.43 -4.95 1.09
N ALA A 102 -19.08 -6.10 1.28
CA ALA A 102 -20.03 -6.30 2.39
C ALA A 102 -19.40 -6.11 3.78
N LEU A 103 -18.08 -6.30 3.93
CA LEU A 103 -17.37 -6.07 5.19
C LEU A 103 -17.34 -4.60 5.61
N SER A 104 -17.63 -3.66 4.70
CA SER A 104 -17.69 -2.23 5.03
C SER A 104 -18.67 -1.93 6.16
N ALA A 105 -19.75 -2.70 6.28
CA ALA A 105 -20.71 -2.58 7.38
C ALA A 105 -20.07 -2.88 8.74
N GLU A 106 -19.06 -3.76 8.79
CA GLU A 106 -18.36 -4.11 10.02
C GLU A 106 -17.37 -3.03 10.44
N TYR A 107 -16.74 -2.30 9.50
CA TYR A 107 -15.80 -1.21 9.82
C TYR A 107 -16.46 -0.09 10.65
N GLY A 108 -17.74 0.19 10.40
CA GLY A 108 -18.46 1.32 10.97
C GLY A 108 -18.26 2.60 10.14
N VAL A 109 -18.71 3.74 10.69
CA VAL A 109 -18.62 5.03 10.00
C VAL A 109 -17.24 5.66 10.26
N GLY A 110 -16.40 5.74 9.23
CA GLY A 110 -15.11 6.42 9.29
C GLY A 110 -15.24 7.93 9.31
N LYS A 111 -14.21 8.59 9.84
CA LYS A 111 -14.11 10.07 9.89
C LYS A 111 -13.72 10.69 8.55
N THR A 112 -13.07 9.92 7.70
CA THR A 112 -12.65 10.30 6.36
C THR A 112 -12.95 9.13 5.41
N LYS A 113 -12.75 9.34 4.11
CA LYS A 113 -12.88 8.27 3.11
C LYS A 113 -11.79 7.20 3.24
N PHE A 114 -10.66 7.50 3.86
CA PHE A 114 -9.57 6.57 4.12
C PHE A 114 -9.88 5.79 5.39
N GLN A 115 -10.60 4.67 5.25
CA GLN A 115 -11.17 3.98 6.40
C GLN A 115 -11.13 2.45 6.29
N TYR A 116 -10.77 1.92 5.13
CA TYR A 116 -10.64 0.49 4.93
C TYR A 116 -9.18 0.10 4.97
N LEU A 117 -8.85 -1.03 5.60
CA LEU A 117 -7.48 -1.52 5.68
C LEU A 117 -6.88 -1.63 4.28
N ASN A 118 -5.60 -1.34 4.13
CA ASN A 118 -4.80 -1.73 2.97
C ASN A 118 -3.60 -2.55 3.47
N SER A 119 -3.37 -3.71 2.87
CA SER A 119 -2.34 -4.68 3.28
C SER A 119 -1.00 -4.48 2.57
N GLY A 120 -0.86 -3.39 1.81
CA GLY A 120 0.39 -2.99 1.18
C GLY A 120 1.29 -2.17 2.10
N GLY A 121 0.83 -1.80 3.31
CA GLY A 121 1.63 -1.07 4.29
C GLY A 121 1.18 -1.31 5.73
N TYR A 122 2.13 -1.59 6.63
CA TYR A 122 1.88 -1.61 8.07
C TYR A 122 3.18 -1.41 8.86
N ILE A 123 3.07 -0.97 10.10
CA ILE A 123 4.18 -0.77 11.04
C ILE A 123 3.83 -1.32 12.43
N GLY A 124 4.80 -1.95 13.09
CA GLY A 124 4.64 -2.48 14.44
C GLY A 124 5.96 -2.95 15.05
N THR A 125 5.95 -3.35 16.31
CA THR A 125 7.08 -4.10 16.89
C THR A 125 7.09 -5.53 16.37
N VAL A 126 8.26 -6.16 16.32
CA VAL A 126 8.41 -7.57 15.91
C VAL A 126 7.50 -8.49 16.72
N SER A 127 7.47 -8.33 18.04
CA SER A 127 6.61 -9.11 18.95
C SER A 127 5.12 -8.97 18.63
N ALA A 128 4.63 -7.75 18.43
CA ALA A 128 3.23 -7.49 18.10
C ALA A 128 2.85 -8.06 16.73
N LEU A 129 3.73 -7.90 15.74
CA LEU A 129 3.50 -8.45 14.41
C LEU A 129 3.47 -9.99 14.43
N LEU A 130 4.42 -10.65 15.10
CA LEU A 130 4.43 -12.11 15.21
C LEU A 130 3.13 -12.66 15.86
N ASN A 131 2.64 -12.01 16.91
CA ASN A 131 1.34 -12.35 17.51
C ASN A 131 0.18 -12.28 16.51
N LEU A 132 0.15 -11.24 15.67
CA LEU A 132 -0.85 -11.12 14.61
C LEU A 132 -0.66 -12.16 13.49
N PHE A 133 0.58 -12.50 13.14
CA PHE A 133 0.87 -13.57 12.17
C PHE A 133 0.43 -14.95 12.67
N ASP A 134 0.47 -15.23 13.98
CA ASP A 134 -0.08 -16.48 14.55
C ASP A 134 -1.61 -16.55 14.39
N LYS A 135 -2.29 -15.43 14.60
CA LYS A 135 -3.74 -15.30 14.35
C LYS A 135 -4.05 -15.42 12.86
N PHE A 136 -3.23 -14.83 12.00
CA PHE A 136 -3.34 -14.94 10.54
C PHE A 136 -3.31 -16.41 10.09
N GLU A 137 -2.33 -17.18 10.55
CA GLU A 137 -2.22 -18.60 10.22
C GLU A 137 -3.40 -19.42 10.76
N SER A 138 -3.92 -19.05 11.93
CA SER A 138 -5.13 -19.68 12.49
C SER A 138 -6.37 -19.45 11.62
N VAL A 139 -6.56 -18.23 11.11
CA VAL A 139 -7.66 -17.90 10.17
C VAL A 139 -7.52 -18.68 8.87
N VAL A 140 -6.33 -18.69 8.28
CA VAL A 140 -6.06 -19.46 7.06
C VAL A 140 -6.33 -20.95 7.27
N SER A 141 -5.86 -21.50 8.38
CA SER A 141 -5.98 -22.94 8.68
C SER A 141 -7.43 -23.36 8.93
N ALA A 142 -8.23 -22.53 9.63
CA ALA A 142 -9.65 -22.79 9.86
C ALA A 142 -10.49 -22.75 8.57
N ALA A 143 -10.04 -21.97 7.59
CA ALA A 143 -10.78 -21.69 6.37
C ALA A 143 -10.62 -22.74 5.26
N PHE A 144 -9.83 -23.80 5.48
CA PHE A 144 -9.84 -25.02 4.66
C PHE A 144 -11.12 -25.87 4.84
N SER A 145 -12.08 -25.41 5.63
CA SER A 145 -13.45 -25.94 5.66
C SER A 145 -14.19 -25.54 4.37
N PRO A 146 -14.69 -26.48 3.54
CA PRO A 146 -15.36 -26.15 2.29
C PRO A 146 -16.56 -25.19 2.50
N GLY A 147 -16.56 -24.06 1.77
CA GLY A 147 -17.77 -23.26 1.53
C GLY A 147 -18.01 -21.99 2.35
N LYS A 148 -17.03 -21.44 3.09
CA LYS A 148 -17.29 -20.26 3.94
C LYS A 148 -16.75 -18.89 3.47
N ASP A 149 -15.58 -18.80 2.83
CA ASP A 149 -15.04 -17.50 2.40
C ASP A 149 -14.28 -17.61 1.07
N SER A 150 -14.79 -16.99 -0.01
CA SER A 150 -14.24 -17.10 -1.37
C SER A 150 -12.97 -16.27 -1.62
N PHE A 151 -12.54 -15.46 -0.66
CA PHE A 151 -11.46 -14.47 -0.81
C PHE A 151 -10.18 -14.80 -0.05
N LEU A 152 -10.04 -16.01 0.51
CA LEU A 152 -8.86 -16.43 1.30
C LEU A 152 -7.55 -16.44 0.51
N TRP A 153 -7.62 -16.43 -0.82
CA TRP A 153 -6.47 -16.24 -1.70
C TRP A 153 -5.86 -14.83 -1.59
N SER A 154 -6.64 -13.86 -1.10
CA SER A 154 -6.25 -12.46 -0.98
C SER A 154 -5.71 -12.17 0.42
N ASN A 155 -4.44 -11.78 0.52
CA ASN A 155 -3.87 -11.37 1.80
C ASN A 155 -4.61 -10.15 2.39
N GLN A 156 -5.08 -9.24 1.54
CA GLN A 156 -5.93 -8.10 1.89
C GLN A 156 -7.19 -8.52 2.64
N PHE A 157 -7.85 -9.59 2.17
CA PHE A 157 -9.03 -10.14 2.83
C PHE A 157 -8.70 -10.72 4.20
N VAL A 158 -7.64 -11.54 4.30
CA VAL A 158 -7.26 -12.17 5.57
C VAL A 158 -6.86 -11.11 6.59
N TRP A 159 -6.03 -10.13 6.22
CA TRP A 159 -5.67 -9.02 7.11
C TRP A 159 -6.86 -8.17 7.51
N THR A 160 -7.84 -7.97 6.62
CA THR A 160 -9.11 -7.34 6.99
C THR A 160 -9.83 -8.13 8.07
N LYS A 161 -9.94 -9.47 7.94
CA LYS A 161 -10.58 -10.31 8.96
C LYS A 161 -9.80 -10.25 10.28
N ILE A 162 -8.48 -10.26 10.25
CA ILE A 162 -7.64 -10.11 11.45
C ILE A 162 -7.91 -8.76 12.12
N TYR A 163 -7.90 -7.65 11.39
CA TYR A 163 -8.25 -6.33 11.92
C TYR A 163 -9.64 -6.31 12.56
N LEU A 164 -10.66 -6.80 11.86
CA LEU A 164 -12.04 -6.76 12.34
C LEU A 164 -12.24 -7.51 13.67
N HIS A 165 -11.43 -8.54 13.94
CA HIS A 165 -11.48 -9.33 15.18
C HIS A 165 -10.45 -8.92 16.25
N ASN A 166 -9.53 -7.99 15.97
CA ASN A 166 -8.41 -7.64 16.86
C ASN A 166 -8.15 -6.11 16.88
N ARG A 167 -9.22 -5.31 17.01
CA ARG A 167 -9.14 -3.84 16.96
C ARG A 167 -8.43 -3.21 18.17
N GLU A 168 -8.26 -3.97 19.23
CA GLU A 168 -7.48 -3.61 20.42
C GLU A 168 -5.97 -3.70 20.19
N GLU A 169 -5.52 -4.45 19.18
CA GLU A 169 -4.10 -4.58 18.82
C GLU A 169 -3.75 -3.83 17.53
N ILE A 170 -4.74 -3.60 16.65
CA ILE A 170 -4.55 -2.99 15.34
C ILE A 170 -5.28 -1.66 15.24
N CYS A 171 -4.55 -0.63 14.85
CA CYS A 171 -5.10 0.65 14.41
C CYS A 171 -5.00 0.80 12.89
N LEU A 172 -5.90 1.61 12.34
CA LEU A 172 -5.86 2.04 10.94
C LEU A 172 -5.38 3.49 10.87
N ASP A 173 -4.42 3.78 10.00
CA ASP A 173 -3.99 5.14 9.69
C ASP A 173 -5.03 5.89 8.83
N CYS A 174 -6.20 6.16 9.41
CA CYS A 174 -7.28 6.90 8.73
C CYS A 174 -6.99 8.40 8.57
N ARG A 175 -5.88 8.89 9.16
CA ARG A 175 -5.37 10.25 8.99
C ARG A 175 -4.31 10.34 7.91
N CYS A 176 -3.91 9.23 7.29
CA CYS A 176 -2.83 9.18 6.30
C CYS A 176 -1.57 9.93 6.78
N SER A 177 -1.20 9.74 8.06
CA SER A 177 -0.04 10.41 8.67
C SER A 177 1.26 9.68 8.37
N ILE A 178 1.22 8.34 8.26
CA ILE A 178 2.33 7.53 7.79
C ILE A 178 2.08 7.14 6.34
N PHE A 179 0.92 6.55 6.05
CA PHE A 179 0.63 5.91 4.78
C PHE A 179 -0.40 6.68 3.96
N GLN A 180 -0.06 7.02 2.73
CA GLN A 180 -1.00 7.50 1.72
C GLN A 180 -1.16 6.48 0.60
N THR A 181 -2.33 5.89 0.53
CA THR A 181 -2.70 4.96 -0.54
C THR A 181 -3.46 5.69 -1.64
N PHE A 182 -2.97 5.60 -2.88
CA PHE A 182 -3.59 6.11 -4.10
C PHE A 182 -4.24 4.97 -4.85
N VAL A 183 -5.56 4.89 -4.76
CA VAL A 183 -6.36 3.88 -5.45
C VAL A 183 -7.45 4.55 -6.28
N ASN A 184 -7.68 4.01 -7.47
CA ASN A 184 -8.87 4.37 -8.22
C ASN A 184 -10.13 3.80 -7.54
N ARG A 185 -11.27 4.47 -7.67
CA ARG A 185 -12.55 3.90 -7.24
C ARG A 185 -12.85 2.64 -8.05
N ILE A 186 -13.48 1.65 -7.42
CA ILE A 186 -13.83 0.38 -8.07
C ILE A 186 -14.99 0.55 -9.06
N ASP A 187 -15.90 1.50 -8.80
CA ASP A 187 -17.10 1.74 -9.59
C ASP A 187 -16.82 2.25 -11.02
N ILE A 188 -15.63 2.78 -11.29
CA ILE A 188 -15.29 3.35 -12.60
C ILE A 188 -15.32 2.30 -13.72
N PHE A 189 -14.96 1.05 -13.45
CA PHE A 189 -14.90 0.02 -14.49
C PHE A 189 -16.29 -0.49 -14.94
N GLY A 190 -17.36 -0.14 -14.22
CA GLY A 190 -18.73 -0.50 -14.57
C GLY A 190 -19.38 0.41 -15.61
N ASN A 191 -18.77 1.55 -15.95
CA ASN A 191 -19.42 2.59 -16.74
C ASN A 191 -19.07 2.48 -18.24
N VAL A 192 -19.93 1.81 -19.00
CA VAL A 192 -19.70 1.45 -20.42
C VAL A 192 -20.03 2.60 -21.40
N ALA A 193 -20.61 3.69 -20.93
CA ALA A 193 -21.15 4.76 -21.78
C ALA A 193 -20.16 5.89 -22.11
N GLN A 194 -19.08 6.03 -21.35
CA GLN A 194 -18.09 7.10 -21.50
C GLN A 194 -16.84 6.57 -22.19
N ASP A 195 -16.18 7.44 -22.98
CA ASP A 195 -14.84 7.17 -23.48
C ASP A 195 -13.88 6.84 -22.30
N LYS A 196 -13.12 5.74 -22.43
CA LYS A 196 -12.27 5.21 -21.36
C LYS A 196 -11.16 6.17 -20.97
N GLU A 197 -10.59 6.89 -21.94
CA GLU A 197 -9.51 7.84 -21.69
C GLU A 197 -10.02 9.03 -20.87
N THR A 198 -11.18 9.56 -21.23
CA THR A 198 -11.85 10.63 -20.48
C THR A 198 -12.12 10.21 -19.04
N LEU A 199 -12.72 9.03 -18.82
CA LEU A 199 -13.01 8.49 -17.50
C LEU A 199 -11.74 8.33 -16.63
N PHE A 200 -10.65 7.84 -17.23
CA PHE A 200 -9.38 7.67 -16.51
C PHE A 200 -8.75 9.02 -16.13
N ASN A 201 -8.79 10.00 -17.02
CA ASN A 201 -8.29 11.34 -16.74
C ASN A 201 -9.11 12.04 -15.64
N GLU A 202 -10.44 11.87 -15.63
CA GLU A 202 -11.31 12.37 -14.57
C GLU A 202 -10.99 11.71 -13.22
N GLU A 203 -10.78 10.40 -13.19
CA GLU A 203 -10.45 9.68 -11.95
C GLU A 203 -9.05 10.06 -11.41
N ILE A 204 -8.07 10.23 -12.31
CA ILE A 204 -6.75 10.76 -11.95
C ILE A 204 -6.88 12.16 -11.36
N SER A 205 -7.63 13.05 -12.03
CA SER A 205 -7.84 14.43 -11.56
C SER A 205 -8.52 14.45 -10.19
N ARG A 206 -9.55 13.60 -9.99
CA ARG A 206 -10.23 13.43 -8.69
C ARG A 206 -9.29 12.93 -7.60
N MET A 207 -8.37 12.02 -7.90
CA MET A 207 -7.37 11.56 -6.93
C MET A 207 -6.41 12.69 -6.58
N LEU A 208 -5.89 13.42 -7.56
CA LEU A 208 -4.92 14.48 -7.33
C LEU A 208 -5.52 15.70 -6.64
N ASP A 209 -6.83 15.96 -6.81
CA ASP A 209 -7.53 17.03 -6.10
C ASP A 209 -7.67 16.78 -4.59
N ASP A 210 -7.23 15.66 -4.04
CA ASP A 210 -7.11 15.52 -2.58
C ASP A 210 -5.82 16.15 -2.04
N PHE A 211 -4.89 16.55 -2.91
CA PHE A 211 -3.53 16.85 -2.53
C PHE A 211 -3.01 18.20 -3.05
N TYR A 212 -1.97 18.70 -2.40
CA TYR A 212 -1.08 19.71 -2.94
C TYR A 212 0.35 19.42 -2.50
N ILE A 213 1.32 20.07 -3.14
CA ILE A 213 2.74 19.93 -2.80
C ILE A 213 3.22 21.29 -2.32
N GLU A 214 3.86 21.30 -1.16
CA GLU A 214 4.48 22.49 -0.58
C GLU A 214 5.77 22.07 0.12
N ASN A 215 6.86 22.82 -0.13
CA ASN A 215 8.20 22.56 0.41
C ASN A 215 8.62 21.10 0.20
N ASP A 216 8.49 20.59 -1.04
CA ASP A 216 8.86 19.23 -1.45
C ASP A 216 8.17 18.10 -0.66
N ARG A 217 7.04 18.40 0.00
CA ARG A 217 6.21 17.42 0.72
C ARG A 217 4.80 17.40 0.16
N LEU A 218 4.22 16.21 0.08
CA LEU A 218 2.82 16.01 -0.25
C LEU A 218 1.96 16.34 0.97
N TYR A 219 0.85 17.04 0.76
CA TYR A 219 -0.15 17.32 1.78
C TYR A 219 -1.50 16.75 1.36
N ASN A 220 -2.14 16.03 2.28
CA ASN A 220 -3.51 15.53 2.11
C ASN A 220 -4.50 16.55 2.69
N LYS A 221 -5.31 17.18 1.82
CA LYS A 221 -6.31 18.19 2.19
C LYS A 221 -7.46 17.63 3.03
N ILE A 222 -7.77 16.34 2.86
CA ILE A 222 -8.90 15.68 3.53
C ILE A 222 -8.57 15.37 4.99
N THR A 223 -7.35 14.92 5.25
CA THR A 223 -6.90 14.51 6.59
C THR A 223 -6.06 15.58 7.29
N ASN A 224 -5.65 16.64 6.57
CA ASN A 224 -4.71 17.65 7.02
C ASN A 224 -3.39 17.03 7.52
N SER A 225 -2.83 16.10 6.73
CA SER A 225 -1.63 15.35 7.07
C SER A 225 -0.54 15.46 5.99
N ARG A 226 0.69 15.11 6.39
CA ARG A 226 1.86 14.97 5.52
C ARG A 226 2.32 13.51 5.58
N PRO A 227 1.94 12.65 4.63
CA PRO A 227 2.31 11.24 4.68
C PRO A 227 3.83 11.05 4.53
N SER A 228 4.33 9.98 5.14
CA SER A 228 5.73 9.54 5.04
C SER A 228 5.96 8.52 3.92
N HIS A 229 4.91 7.81 3.54
CA HIS A 229 4.93 6.70 2.60
C HIS A 229 3.78 6.85 1.59
N LEU A 230 4.09 6.67 0.31
CA LEU A 230 3.12 6.74 -0.78
C LEU A 230 3.01 5.35 -1.43
N HIS A 231 1.79 4.84 -1.56
CA HIS A 231 1.47 3.55 -2.18
C HIS A 231 0.49 3.75 -3.34
N PHE A 232 0.88 3.37 -4.55
CA PHE A 232 0.10 3.53 -5.78
C PHE A 232 -0.57 2.20 -6.16
N ASN A 233 -1.55 1.79 -5.35
CA ASN A 233 -2.27 0.54 -5.56
C ASN A 233 -3.34 0.67 -6.65
N GLY A 234 -3.42 -0.32 -7.53
CA GLY A 234 -4.37 -0.30 -8.66
C GLY A 234 -3.74 0.15 -9.97
N LEU A 235 -4.50 0.06 -11.05
CA LEU A 235 -3.96 0.21 -12.41
C LEU A 235 -3.69 1.68 -12.77
N LEU A 236 -4.61 2.58 -12.43
CA LEU A 236 -4.50 3.98 -12.80
C LEU A 236 -3.48 4.72 -11.93
N SER A 237 -3.43 4.44 -10.63
CA SER A 237 -2.47 5.09 -9.74
C SER A 237 -1.02 4.76 -10.08
N LYS A 238 -0.74 3.59 -10.67
CA LYS A 238 0.61 3.25 -11.15
C LYS A 238 1.13 4.20 -12.23
N SER A 239 0.25 4.78 -13.06
CA SER A 239 0.68 5.78 -14.03
C SER A 239 1.08 7.11 -13.38
N LEU A 240 0.52 7.43 -12.20
CA LEU A 240 0.89 8.61 -11.42
C LEU A 240 2.37 8.58 -11.01
N VAL A 241 2.92 7.39 -10.75
CA VAL A 241 4.35 7.20 -10.45
C VAL A 241 5.22 7.82 -11.53
N ASN A 242 4.81 7.70 -12.78
CA ASN A 242 5.56 8.21 -13.93
C ASN A 242 5.21 9.66 -14.30
N SER A 243 4.13 10.21 -13.75
CA SER A 243 3.63 11.56 -14.05
C SER A 243 4.55 12.67 -13.53
N SER A 244 4.37 13.88 -14.08
CA SER A 244 5.07 15.07 -13.63
C SER A 244 4.66 15.54 -12.24
N PHE A 245 3.50 15.10 -11.74
CA PHE A 245 3.00 15.46 -10.41
C PHE A 245 3.99 15.10 -9.30
N LEU A 246 4.67 13.95 -9.42
CA LEU A 246 5.64 13.49 -8.43
C LEU A 246 7.06 14.02 -8.68
N ASN A 247 7.35 14.70 -9.79
CA ASN A 247 8.72 15.12 -10.09
C ASN A 247 9.30 16.05 -9.01
N THR A 248 8.45 16.84 -8.36
CA THR A 248 8.85 17.72 -7.23
C THR A 248 9.03 16.96 -5.92
N LEU A 249 8.44 15.76 -5.78
CA LEU A 249 8.55 14.92 -4.57
C LEU A 249 9.70 13.90 -4.63
N LEU A 250 10.30 13.72 -5.80
CA LEU A 250 11.29 12.67 -6.06
C LEU A 250 12.63 13.31 -6.49
N PRO A 251 13.36 13.99 -5.59
CA PRO A 251 14.61 14.68 -5.93
C PRO A 251 15.71 13.74 -6.45
N TRP A 252 15.63 12.44 -6.15
CA TRP A 252 16.53 11.41 -6.69
C TRP A 252 16.17 10.98 -8.13
N ARG A 253 15.01 11.38 -8.65
CA ARG A 253 14.61 11.10 -10.03
C ARG A 253 15.22 12.18 -10.94
N LYS A 254 15.92 11.76 -12.00
CA LYS A 254 16.26 12.69 -13.09
C LYS A 254 14.96 13.23 -13.68
N PRO A 255 14.84 14.54 -13.97
CA PRO A 255 13.66 15.08 -14.63
C PRO A 255 13.35 14.26 -15.89
N ALA A 256 12.12 13.79 -16.03
CA ALA A 256 11.70 13.21 -17.29
C ALA A 256 11.81 14.31 -18.36
N HIS A 257 12.70 14.14 -19.33
CA HIS A 257 12.67 14.94 -20.55
C HIS A 257 11.45 14.47 -21.35
N GLU A 258 10.45 15.34 -21.42
CA GLU A 258 9.28 15.34 -22.30
C GLU A 258 8.07 14.42 -21.96
N ALA A 259 6.91 15.10 -22.08
CA ALA A 259 5.53 14.68 -22.31
C ALA A 259 4.87 13.66 -21.35
N ILE A 260 3.69 14.05 -20.88
CA ILE A 260 2.62 13.12 -20.51
C ILE A 260 2.41 12.23 -21.73
N VAL A 261 2.94 11.00 -21.71
CA VAL A 261 2.57 10.00 -22.71
C VAL A 261 1.06 9.80 -22.56
N PRO A 262 0.25 10.00 -23.61
CA PRO A 262 -1.18 9.74 -23.52
C PRO A 262 -1.38 8.29 -23.07
N LEU A 263 -2.19 8.10 -22.03
CA LEU A 263 -2.46 6.81 -21.37
C LEU A 263 -2.91 5.72 -22.37
N SER A 264 -3.42 6.13 -23.53
CA SER A 264 -3.85 5.27 -24.65
C SER A 264 -2.75 4.37 -25.22
N ALA A 265 -1.47 4.75 -25.13
CA ALA A 265 -0.35 3.96 -25.64
C ALA A 265 0.05 2.78 -24.73
N GLU A 266 -0.12 2.90 -23.41
CA GLU A 266 0.25 1.83 -22.46
C GLU A 266 -0.87 0.80 -22.25
N ILE A 267 -2.13 1.23 -22.36
CA ILE A 267 -3.30 0.36 -22.17
C ILE A 267 -3.47 -0.56 -23.38
N SER A 268 -3.27 -0.08 -24.61
CA SER A 268 -3.44 -0.87 -25.84
C SER A 268 -2.46 -2.06 -25.95
N GLY A 269 -1.29 -1.98 -25.34
CA GLY A 269 -0.27 -3.05 -25.36
C GLY A 269 -0.50 -4.22 -24.38
N ARG A 270 -1.37 -4.07 -23.37
CA ARG A 270 -1.64 -5.13 -22.37
C ARG A 270 -2.93 -5.92 -22.60
N TYR A 271 -3.80 -5.46 -23.50
CA TYR A 271 -5.05 -6.16 -23.84
C TYR A 271 -4.97 -6.97 -25.15
N SER A 272 -3.81 -7.05 -25.80
CA SER A 272 -3.60 -7.86 -27.01
C SER A 272 -3.06 -9.27 -26.75
N ASN A 273 -2.65 -9.60 -25.53
CA ASN A 273 -2.16 -10.91 -25.14
C ASN A 273 -2.88 -11.39 -23.88
N ASN A 274 -4.10 -11.91 -24.05
CA ASN A 274 -4.77 -12.87 -23.17
C ASN A 274 -6.12 -13.21 -23.83
N GLU A 275 -6.05 -14.01 -24.91
CA GLU A 275 -7.06 -15.06 -25.16
C GLU A 275 -6.72 -16.27 -24.30
#